data_AF-A0A7Y1U4Z9-F1
#
_entry.id   AF-A0A7Y1U4Z9-F1
#
_cell.length_a   1.000
_cell.length_b   1.000
_cell.length_c   1.000
_cell.angle_alpha   90.00
_cell.angle_beta   90.00
_cell.angle_gamma   90.00
#
_symmetry.space_group_name_H-M   'P 1'
#
loop_
_entity.id
_entity.type
_entity.pdbx_description
1 polymer ?
#
loop_
_entity_poly.entity_id
_entity_poly.type
_entity_poly.pdbx_seq_one_letter_code
_entity_poly.pdbx_strand_id
1 'polypeptide(L)'
;KNDEGEKAKTANLNIYLLINNLLNTQNVVRVYPFTGDPDDDGFLVTPEGQQAVAGAPSPEAYADLYFLRLIDPYNYGLGRTIQLGVKLDF
;
A
#
# COMPACT_ATOMS: atom_id res chain seq x y z
N LYS A 1 0.44 1.97 66.38
CA LYS A 1 1.33 1.76 65.21
C LYS A 1 0.55 2.25 64.02
N ASN A 2 1.11 3.23 63.32
CA ASN A 2 0.45 3.96 62.24
C ASN A 2 0.59 3.14 60.97
N ASP A 3 -0.49 2.53 60.50
CA ASP A 3 -0.56 1.99 59.15
C ASP A 3 -1.04 3.15 58.26
N GLU A 4 -0.08 3.90 57.72
CA GLU A 4 -0.32 4.94 56.72
C GLU A 4 -1.02 4.29 55.52
N GLY A 5 -2.26 4.71 55.28
CA GLY A 5 -3.14 4.13 54.26
C GLY A 5 -2.48 4.11 52.89
N GLU A 6 -2.27 2.90 52.37
CA GLU A 6 -1.79 2.65 51.02
C GLU A 6 -2.74 3.35 50.04
N LYS A 7 -2.27 4.41 49.36
CA LYS A 7 -3.05 5.09 48.33
C LYS A 7 -3.37 4.07 47.23
N ALA A 8 -4.65 3.84 46.97
CA ALA A 8 -5.08 2.96 45.89
C ALA A 8 -4.41 3.39 44.58
N LYS A 9 -3.67 2.47 43.95
CA LYS A 9 -3.07 2.70 42.64
C LYS A 9 -4.21 2.82 41.63
N THR A 10 -4.45 4.04 41.16
CA THR A 10 -5.42 4.31 40.09
C THR A 10 -4.70 4.37 38.77
N ALA A 11 -5.19 3.66 37.75
CA ALA A 11 -4.70 3.77 36.39
C ALA A 11 -5.86 4.14 35.45
N ASN A 12 -5.57 4.92 34.41
CA ASN A 12 -6.54 5.26 33.37
C ASN A 12 -6.37 4.30 32.18
N LEU A 13 -7.49 3.81 31.65
CA LEU A 13 -7.55 2.93 30.48
C LEU A 13 -8.26 3.64 29.33
N ASN A 14 -7.61 3.73 28.18
CA ASN A 14 -8.19 4.25 26.95
C ASN A 14 -8.18 3.17 25.86
N ILE A 15 -9.31 2.94 25.23
CA ILE A 15 -9.47 1.99 24.11
C ILE A 15 -9.87 2.81 22.87
N TYR A 16 -9.23 2.55 21.73
CA TYR A 16 -9.50 3.30 20.51
C TYR A 16 -9.43 2.44 19.25
N LEU A 17 -10.10 2.91 18.21
CA LEU A 17 -10.03 2.37 16.86
C LEU A 17 -9.41 3.43 15.93
N LEU A 18 -8.30 3.10 15.29
CA LEU A 18 -7.69 3.93 14.24
C LEU A 18 -7.99 3.32 12.88
N ILE A 19 -8.69 4.08 12.03
CA ILE A 19 -9.00 3.68 10.66
C ILE A 19 -8.22 4.60 9.72
N ASN A 20 -7.18 4.07 9.06
CA ASN A 20 -6.46 4.79 8.01
C ASN A 20 -7.07 4.45 6.66
N ASN A 21 -7.17 5.45 5.78
CA ASN A 21 -7.84 5.33 4.47
C ASN A 21 -9.29 4.82 4.62
N LEU A 22 -10.11 5.60 5.35
CA LEU A 22 -11.50 5.25 5.69
C LEU A 22 -12.33 4.82 4.47
N LEU A 23 -12.20 5.57 3.38
CA LEU A 23 -12.92 5.35 2.13
C LEU A 23 -12.30 4.25 1.25
N ASN A 24 -11.14 3.70 1.64
CA ASN A 24 -10.35 2.77 0.83
C ASN A 24 -10.05 3.31 -0.57
N THR A 25 -9.76 4.60 -0.67
CA THR A 25 -9.31 5.25 -1.90
C THR A 25 -7.97 4.65 -2.31
N GLN A 26 -7.84 4.29 -3.59
CA GLN A 26 -6.56 3.91 -4.16
C GLN A 26 -5.70 5.17 -4.33
N ASN A 27 -4.68 5.30 -3.49
CA ASN A 27 -3.81 6.47 -3.49
C ASN A 27 -2.60 6.21 -4.39
N VAL A 28 -2.49 6.89 -5.52
CA VAL A 28 -1.32 6.81 -6.41
C VAL A 28 -0.22 7.70 -5.85
N VAL A 29 0.92 7.11 -5.49
CA VAL A 29 2.05 7.80 -4.87
C VAL A 29 3.30 7.85 -5.77
N ARG A 30 3.32 7.05 -6.84
CA ARG A 30 4.35 7.07 -7.88
C ARG A 30 3.71 6.67 -9.22
N VAL A 31 4.27 7.20 -10.30
CA VAL A 31 3.86 6.91 -11.68
C VAL A 31 5.09 6.67 -12.54
N TYR A 32 4.91 5.98 -13.67
CA TYR A 32 5.97 5.86 -14.67
C TYR A 32 6.22 7.22 -15.35
N PRO A 33 7.48 7.68 -15.48
CA PRO A 33 7.76 9.04 -15.95
C PRO A 33 7.31 9.33 -17.39
N PHE A 34 7.23 8.31 -18.25
CA PHE A 34 6.92 8.49 -19.66
C PHE A 34 5.42 8.68 -19.91
N THR A 35 4.58 7.90 -19.24
CA THR A 35 3.11 7.89 -19.41
C THR A 35 2.40 8.76 -18.37
N GLY A 36 3.00 8.96 -17.19
CA GLY A 36 2.31 9.51 -16.02
C GLY A 36 1.28 8.54 -15.41
N ASP A 37 1.27 7.28 -15.84
CA ASP A 37 0.36 6.23 -15.39
C ASP A 37 1.06 5.32 -14.37
N PRO A 38 0.39 4.86 -13.30
CA PRO A 38 0.97 3.92 -12.34
C PRO A 38 1.05 2.46 -12.83
N ASP A 39 0.35 2.09 -13.90
CA ASP A 39 0.22 0.71 -14.39
C ASP A 39 0.87 0.50 -15.77
N ASP A 40 1.19 1.56 -16.50
CA ASP A 40 1.78 1.49 -17.85
C ASP A 40 3.06 2.34 -17.94
N ASP A 41 4.18 1.75 -18.38
CA ASP A 41 5.42 2.48 -18.66
C ASP A 41 5.54 2.97 -20.12
N GLY A 42 4.59 2.58 -20.97
CA GLY A 42 4.46 2.96 -22.37
C GLY A 42 5.39 2.21 -23.32
N PHE A 43 6.19 1.24 -22.84
CA PHE A 43 7.14 0.54 -23.70
C PHE A 43 6.46 -0.25 -24.81
N LEU A 44 5.34 -0.93 -24.53
CA LEU A 44 4.67 -1.80 -25.50
C LEU A 44 4.13 -1.03 -26.72
N VAL A 45 3.93 0.29 -26.62
CA VAL A 45 3.48 1.12 -27.75
C VAL A 45 4.64 1.72 -28.56
N THR A 46 5.89 1.56 -28.11
CA THR A 46 7.08 2.03 -28.85
C THR A 46 7.39 1.13 -30.04
N PRO A 47 8.08 1.63 -31.09
CA PRO A 47 8.55 0.79 -32.20
C PRO A 47 9.41 -0.39 -31.72
N GLU A 48 10.27 -0.18 -30.73
CA GLU A 48 11.14 -1.20 -30.15
C GLU A 48 10.31 -2.26 -29.40
N GLY A 49 9.32 -1.84 -28.62
CA GLY A 49 8.40 -2.74 -27.93
C GLY A 49 7.57 -3.57 -28.90
N GLN A 50 7.05 -2.97 -29.96
CA GLN A 50 6.31 -3.67 -31.02
C GLN A 50 7.19 -4.71 -31.75
N GLN A 51 8.47 -4.40 -31.99
CA GLN A 51 9.43 -5.36 -32.53
C GLN A 51 9.70 -6.51 -31.56
N ALA A 52 9.83 -6.22 -30.25
CA ALA A 52 10.04 -7.24 -29.24
C ALA A 52 8.84 -8.20 -29.11
N VAL A 53 7.62 -7.67 -29.14
CA VAL A 53 6.36 -8.44 -29.16
C VAL A 53 6.28 -9.33 -30.40
N ALA A 54 6.53 -8.77 -31.59
CA ALA A 54 6.47 -9.51 -32.85
C ALA A 54 7.57 -10.58 -32.98
N GLY A 55 8.71 -10.38 -32.32
CA GLY A 55 9.83 -11.32 -32.26
C GLY A 55 9.66 -12.44 -31.22
N ALA A 56 8.66 -12.36 -30.34
CA ALA A 56 8.41 -13.36 -29.32
C ALA A 56 7.73 -14.62 -29.91
N PRO A 57 7.99 -15.82 -29.36
CA PRO A 57 7.33 -17.05 -29.80
C PRO A 57 5.80 -17.01 -29.66
N SER A 58 5.30 -16.27 -28.67
CA SER A 58 3.88 -15.91 -28.54
C SER A 58 3.81 -14.42 -28.17
N PRO A 59 3.31 -13.58 -29.09
CA PRO A 59 3.09 -12.15 -28.84
C PRO A 59 2.19 -11.90 -27.63
N GLU A 60 1.13 -12.69 -27.47
CA GLU A 60 0.16 -12.57 -26.37
C GLU A 60 0.84 -12.86 -25.04
N ALA A 61 1.58 -13.97 -24.93
CA ALA A 61 2.30 -14.31 -23.71
C ALA A 61 3.36 -13.27 -23.35
N TYR A 62 4.03 -12.67 -24.34
CA TYR A 62 4.98 -11.59 -24.09
C TYR A 62 4.29 -10.38 -23.46
N ALA A 63 3.17 -9.92 -24.03
CA ALA A 63 2.42 -8.79 -23.51
C ALA A 63 1.89 -9.06 -22.09
N ASP A 64 1.32 -10.23 -21.85
CA ASP A 64 0.79 -10.62 -20.53
C ASP A 64 1.89 -10.64 -19.46
N LEU A 65 3.04 -11.25 -19.76
CA LEU A 65 4.19 -11.28 -18.84
C LEU A 65 4.77 -9.88 -18.62
N TYR A 66 4.73 -9.03 -19.65
CA TYR A 66 5.16 -7.64 -19.53
C TYR A 66 4.24 -6.86 -18.59
N PHE A 67 2.92 -6.97 -18.73
CA PHE A 67 1.99 -6.32 -17.81
C PHE A 67 2.15 -6.81 -16.37
N LEU A 68 2.37 -8.12 -16.16
CA LEU A 68 2.67 -8.66 -14.83
C LEU A 68 3.96 -8.07 -14.24
N ARG A 69 4.98 -7.80 -15.07
CA ARG A 69 6.22 -7.13 -14.65
C ARG A 69 5.99 -5.68 -14.20
N LEU A 70 4.99 -5.00 -14.76
CA LEU A 70 4.67 -3.61 -14.43
C LEU A 70 3.88 -3.45 -13.14
N ILE A 71 3.29 -4.52 -12.60
CA ILE A 71 2.56 -4.45 -11.32
C ILE A 71 3.55 -4.13 -10.19
N ASP A 72 3.65 -2.84 -9.84
CA ASP A 72 4.45 -2.34 -8.73
C ASP A 72 3.54 -1.85 -7.60
N PRO A 73 3.43 -2.57 -6.47
CA PRO A 73 2.63 -2.12 -5.34
C PRO A 73 3.14 -0.81 -4.73
N TYR A 74 4.40 -0.41 -4.98
CA TYR A 74 4.95 0.86 -4.51
C TYR A 74 4.49 2.08 -5.33
N ASN A 75 3.73 1.87 -6.41
CA ASN A 75 3.00 2.94 -7.08
C ASN A 75 1.74 3.35 -6.29
N TYR A 76 1.31 2.52 -5.35
CA TYR A 76 0.12 2.72 -4.54
C TYR A 76 0.43 2.85 -3.05
N GLY A 77 -0.32 3.71 -2.35
CA GLY A 77 -0.35 3.75 -0.90
C GLY A 77 -1.03 2.51 -0.32
N LEU A 78 -0.86 2.28 0.99
CA LEU A 78 -1.55 1.20 1.69
C LEU A 78 -3.07 1.32 1.54
N GLY A 79 -3.73 0.17 1.39
CA GLY A 79 -5.18 0.09 1.49
C GLY A 79 -5.69 0.45 2.89
N ARG A 80 -7.00 0.30 3.11
CA ARG A 80 -7.59 0.55 4.43
C ARG A 80 -6.96 -0.35 5.50
N THR A 81 -6.47 0.27 6.57
CA THR A 81 -6.02 -0.44 7.78
C THR A 81 -6.89 -0.03 8.96
N ILE A 82 -7.28 -1.03 9.76
CA ILE A 82 -8.09 -0.84 10.98
C ILE A 82 -7.28 -1.40 12.14
N GLN A 83 -6.97 -0.54 13.11
CA GLN A 83 -6.13 -0.88 14.25
C GLN A 83 -6.90 -0.67 15.55
N LEU A 84 -7.00 -1.71 16.38
CA LEU A 84 -7.52 -1.63 17.74
C LEU A 84 -6.35 -1.38 18.71
N GLY A 85 -6.42 -0.29 19.45
CA GLY A 85 -5.38 0.12 20.38
C GLY A 85 -5.89 0.28 21.81
N VAL A 86 -5.00 0.02 22.76
CA VAL A 86 -5.24 0.18 24.20
C VAL A 86 -4.09 0.96 24.81
N LYS A 87 -4.38 1.98 25.63
CA LYS A 87 -3.39 2.80 26.34
C LYS A 87 -3.69 2.77 27.85
N LEU A 88 -2.66 2.47 28.63
CA LEU A 88 -2.68 2.48 30.10
C LEU A 88 -1.80 3.63 30.60
N ASP A 89 -2.35 4.49 31.44
CA ASP A 89 -1.63 5.58 32.11
C ASP A 89 -1.67 5.33 33.63
N PHE A 90 -0.50 5.32 34.28
CA PHE A 90 -0.30 5.00 35.71
C PHE A 90 0.07 6.22 36.54
#